data_AF-A0AAE2VE03-F1
#
_entry.id   AF-A0AAE2VE03-F1
#
_cell.length_a   1.000
_cell.length_b   1.000
_cell.length_c   1.000
_cell.angle_alpha   90.00
_cell.angle_beta   90.00
_cell.angle_gamma   90.00
#
_symmetry.space_group_name_H-M   'P 1'
#
loop_
_entity.id
_entity.type
_entity.pdbx_description
1 polymer ?
#
loop_
_entity_poly.entity_id
_entity_poly.type
_entity_poly.pdbx_seq_one_letter_code
_entity_poly.pdbx_strand_id
1 'polypeptide(L)'
;MNHEKRHKEIFDHGYRSIGRVVYYFQQLECELASAVSFLIDPTDGDGADIVVCELSFKQLAHIGYSLFDRYDIPDKEEHLKEWQRVLGLCLNAENRRNQLVHSNFYASYISGPDNMEFIRYKKTAKFKKGSRHVDEQIDDEAVNSYLDDIGGVVDLITTCMDNAFPDWTHRQWTQK
;
A
#
# COMPACT_ATOMS: atom_id res chain seq x y z
N MET A 1 15.18 -22.88 26.56
CA MET A 1 14.63 -21.52 26.38
C MET A 1 13.18 -21.53 26.83
N ASN A 2 12.72 -20.57 27.65
CA ASN A 2 11.34 -20.57 28.15
C ASN A 2 10.35 -20.39 26.98
N HIS A 3 9.36 -21.27 26.83
CA HIS A 3 8.37 -21.23 25.74
C HIS A 3 7.67 -19.86 25.63
N GLU A 4 7.39 -19.23 26.77
CA GLU A 4 6.78 -17.90 26.85
C GLU A 4 7.66 -16.82 26.21
N LYS A 5 8.98 -16.88 26.44
CA LYS A 5 9.95 -15.96 25.84
C LYS A 5 9.96 -16.08 24.32
N ARG A 6 9.94 -17.32 23.81
CA ARG A 6 9.94 -17.60 22.37
C ARG A 6 8.67 -17.11 21.68
N HIS A 7 7.50 -17.33 22.30
CA HIS A 7 6.24 -16.79 21.82
C HIS A 7 6.29 -15.27 21.68
N LYS A 8 6.76 -14.58 22.74
CA LYS A 8 6.87 -13.13 22.72
C LYS A 8 7.77 -12.63 21.59
N GLU A 9 8.95 -13.24 21.41
CA GLU A 9 9.89 -12.86 20.35
C GLU A 9 9.28 -12.98 18.94
N ILE A 10 8.52 -14.04 18.70
CA ILE A 10 7.83 -14.26 17.40
C ILE A 10 6.70 -13.25 17.17
N PHE A 11 5.92 -12.93 18.20
CA PHE A 11 4.90 -11.89 18.08
C PHE A 11 5.51 -10.50 17.89
N ASP A 12 6.56 -10.15 18.65
CA ASP A 12 7.26 -8.87 18.51
C ASP A 12 7.84 -8.71 17.10
N HIS A 13 8.40 -9.79 16.53
CA HIS A 13 8.87 -9.83 15.15
C HIS A 13 7.71 -9.62 14.15
N GLY A 14 6.64 -10.41 14.26
CA GLY A 14 5.47 -10.30 13.39
C GLY A 14 4.81 -8.92 13.42
N TYR A 15 4.68 -8.30 14.60
CA TYR A 15 4.14 -6.95 14.74
C TYR A 15 5.02 -5.89 14.08
N ARG A 16 6.35 -6.01 14.18
CA ARG A 16 7.27 -5.10 13.47
C ARG A 16 7.11 -5.24 11.96
N SER A 17 7.00 -6.45 11.45
CA SER A 17 6.84 -6.69 10.02
C SER A 17 5.53 -6.12 9.48
N ILE A 18 4.41 -6.31 10.18
CA ILE A 18 3.13 -5.68 9.82
C ILE A 18 3.21 -4.15 9.94
N GLY A 19 3.85 -3.64 11.00
CA GLY A 19 4.03 -2.21 11.21
C GLY A 19 4.80 -1.53 10.07
N ARG A 20 5.84 -2.20 9.55
CA ARG A 20 6.57 -1.74 8.35
C ARG A 20 5.67 -1.67 7.13
N VAL A 21 4.83 -2.69 6.89
CA VAL A 21 3.87 -2.69 5.79
C VAL A 21 2.90 -1.51 5.88
N VAL A 22 2.36 -1.24 7.08
CA VAL A 22 1.46 -0.11 7.29
C VAL A 22 2.17 1.21 7.03
N TYR A 23 3.40 1.37 7.54
CA TYR A 23 4.19 2.58 7.33
C TYR A 23 4.49 2.84 5.85
N TYR A 24 4.96 1.83 5.11
CA TYR A 24 5.26 1.98 3.67
C TYR A 24 3.99 2.25 2.87
N PHE A 25 2.89 1.58 3.21
CA PHE A 25 1.61 1.86 2.55
C PHE A 25 1.15 3.31 2.78
N GLN A 26 1.41 3.86 3.97
CA GLN A 26 1.10 5.27 4.25
C GLN A 26 1.94 6.22 3.39
N GLN A 27 3.20 5.88 3.08
CA GLN A 27 4.01 6.66 2.13
C GLN A 27 3.38 6.65 0.73
N LEU A 28 2.92 5.49 0.27
CA LEU A 28 2.19 5.36 -0.99
C LEU A 28 0.90 6.18 -1.01
N GLU A 29 0.14 6.18 0.09
CA GLU A 29 -1.06 7.00 0.25
C GLU A 29 -0.73 8.49 0.20
N CYS A 30 0.32 8.94 0.90
CA CYS A 30 0.78 10.33 0.86
C CYS A 30 1.21 10.76 -0.55
N GLU A 31 1.92 9.91 -1.29
CA GLU A 31 2.37 10.24 -2.64
C GLU A 31 1.20 10.33 -3.62
N LEU A 32 0.28 9.36 -3.57
CA LEU A 32 -0.92 9.40 -4.39
C LEU A 32 -1.82 10.60 -4.03
N ALA A 33 -1.96 10.90 -2.74
CA ALA A 33 -2.69 12.08 -2.26
C ALA A 33 -2.08 13.38 -2.79
N SER A 34 -0.75 13.51 -2.75
CA SER A 34 -0.04 14.66 -3.31
C SER A 34 -0.31 14.79 -4.81
N ALA A 35 -0.24 13.68 -5.56
CA ALA A 35 -0.51 13.67 -7.00
C ALA A 35 -1.93 14.14 -7.31
N VAL A 36 -2.92 13.63 -6.57
CA VAL A 36 -4.32 14.03 -6.71
C VAL A 36 -4.51 15.50 -6.34
N SER A 37 -3.86 16.00 -5.29
CA SER A 37 -3.95 17.39 -4.85
C SER A 37 -3.49 18.36 -5.95
N PHE A 38 -2.33 18.08 -6.57
CA PHE A 38 -1.85 18.84 -7.72
C PHE A 38 -2.80 18.79 -8.91
N LEU A 39 -3.41 17.62 -9.17
CA LEU A 39 -4.37 17.46 -10.27
C LEU A 39 -5.72 18.15 -10.01
N ILE A 40 -6.03 18.55 -8.77
CA ILE A 40 -7.21 19.37 -8.46
C ILE A 40 -6.92 20.82 -8.82
N ASP A 41 -5.82 21.35 -8.28
CA ASP A 41 -5.36 22.71 -8.56
C ASP A 41 -3.83 22.79 -8.30
N PRO A 42 -3.00 22.89 -9.35
CA PRO A 42 -1.54 23.00 -9.21
C PRO A 42 -1.08 24.22 -8.41
N THR A 43 -1.94 25.23 -8.27
CA THR A 43 -1.61 26.51 -7.63
C THR A 43 -2.22 26.66 -6.23
N ASP A 44 -3.17 25.79 -5.87
CA ASP A 44 -3.81 25.81 -4.55
C ASP A 44 -2.92 25.10 -3.54
N GLY A 45 -2.45 25.86 -2.56
CA GLY A 45 -1.53 25.37 -1.52
C GLY A 45 -2.19 24.30 -0.65
N ASP A 46 -3.28 24.67 0.01
CA ASP A 46 -3.90 23.90 1.10
C ASP A 46 -5.35 23.50 0.79
N GLY A 47 -6.05 24.19 -0.12
CA GLY A 47 -7.48 23.92 -0.37
C GLY A 47 -7.72 22.55 -1.01
N ALA A 48 -6.88 22.15 -1.96
CA ALA A 48 -6.87 20.80 -2.53
C ALA A 48 -6.55 19.73 -1.46
N ASP A 49 -5.60 20.00 -0.56
CA ASP A 49 -5.22 19.07 0.52
C ASP A 49 -6.37 18.80 1.50
N ILE A 50 -7.20 19.80 1.81
CA ILE A 50 -8.41 19.64 2.66
C ILE A 50 -9.40 18.65 2.03
N VAL A 51 -9.55 18.67 0.71
CA VAL A 51 -10.45 17.74 0.02
C VAL A 51 -9.85 16.35 0.01
N VAL A 52 -8.56 16.25 -0.33
CA VAL A 52 -7.82 15.00 -0.49
C VAL A 52 -7.74 14.20 0.81
N CYS A 53 -7.57 14.86 1.96
CA CYS A 53 -7.42 14.18 3.25
C CYS A 53 -8.69 13.43 3.71
N GLU A 54 -9.86 13.78 3.17
CA GLU A 54 -11.14 13.11 3.47
C GLU A 54 -11.43 11.92 2.55
N LEU A 55 -10.58 11.68 1.54
CA LEU A 55 -10.75 10.61 0.58
C LEU A 55 -10.08 9.33 1.08
N SER A 56 -10.79 8.20 0.94
CA SER A 56 -10.13 6.89 1.05
C SER A 56 -9.13 6.69 -0.08
N PHE A 57 -8.11 5.86 0.16
CA PHE A 57 -7.10 5.49 -0.84
C PHE A 57 -7.70 5.09 -2.20
N LYS A 58 -8.75 4.26 -2.20
CA LYS A 58 -9.46 3.89 -3.43
C LYS A 58 -10.13 5.07 -4.12
N GLN A 59 -10.71 6.02 -3.37
CA GLN A 59 -11.27 7.24 -3.95
C GLN A 59 -10.18 8.12 -4.56
N LEU A 60 -9.02 8.24 -3.92
CA LEU A 60 -7.84 8.93 -4.48
C LEU A 60 -7.47 8.35 -5.84
N ALA A 61 -7.34 7.03 -5.96
CA ALA A 61 -6.99 6.40 -7.22
C ALA A 61 -8.03 6.68 -8.34
N HIS A 62 -9.32 6.58 -8.04
CA HIS A 62 -10.38 6.83 -9.03
C HIS A 62 -10.46 8.29 -9.47
N ILE A 63 -10.36 9.22 -8.51
CA ILE A 63 -10.39 10.65 -8.77
C ILE A 63 -9.13 11.06 -9.52
N GLY A 64 -7.96 10.56 -9.13
CA GLY A 64 -6.69 10.81 -9.80
C GLY A 64 -6.71 10.43 -11.28
N TYR A 65 -7.32 9.30 -11.65
CA TYR A 65 -7.52 8.96 -13.07
C TYR A 65 -8.40 10.00 -13.78
N SER A 66 -9.53 10.35 -13.16
CA SER A 66 -10.53 11.25 -13.75
C SER A 66 -10.01 12.68 -13.90
N LEU A 67 -9.18 13.15 -12.97
CA LEU A 67 -8.55 14.47 -13.02
C LEU A 67 -7.42 14.50 -14.04
N PHE A 68 -6.55 13.48 -14.08
CA PHE A 68 -5.48 13.41 -15.05
C PHE A 68 -6.00 13.54 -16.50
N ASP A 69 -7.11 12.84 -16.81
CA ASP A 69 -7.75 12.93 -18.14
C ASP A 69 -8.32 14.32 -18.47
N ARG A 70 -8.44 15.24 -17.51
CA ARG A 70 -8.88 16.62 -17.80
C ARG A 70 -7.78 17.52 -18.35
N TYR A 71 -6.52 17.16 -18.14
CA TYR A 71 -5.40 17.97 -18.60
C TYR A 71 -5.16 17.75 -20.10
N ASP A 72 -4.79 18.84 -20.78
CA ASP A 72 -4.37 18.83 -22.18
C ASP A 72 -2.84 18.92 -22.21
N ILE A 73 -2.19 17.75 -22.28
CA ILE A 73 -0.74 17.60 -22.26
C ILE A 73 -0.24 16.91 -23.54
N PRO A 74 1.01 17.14 -23.96
CA PRO A 74 1.65 16.34 -25.00
C PRO A 74 1.59 14.84 -24.68
N ASP A 75 1.46 14.00 -25.69
CA ASP A 75 1.48 12.53 -25.55
C ASP A 75 0.51 11.96 -24.51
N LYS A 76 -0.61 12.68 -24.26
CA LYS A 76 -1.62 12.37 -23.23
C LYS A 76 -2.03 10.91 -23.19
N GLU A 77 -2.27 10.28 -24.33
CA GLU A 77 -2.74 8.89 -24.40
C GLU A 77 -1.71 7.90 -23.83
N GLU A 78 -0.41 8.17 -24.00
CA GLU A 78 0.66 7.35 -23.42
C GLU A 78 0.75 7.56 -21.91
N HIS A 79 0.77 8.83 -21.48
CA HIS A 79 0.79 9.16 -20.06
C HIS A 79 -0.45 8.64 -19.32
N LEU A 80 -1.64 8.71 -19.91
CA LEU A 80 -2.87 8.23 -19.30
C LEU A 80 -2.90 6.70 -19.17
N LYS A 81 -2.35 5.97 -20.15
CA LYS A 81 -2.18 4.51 -20.06
C LYS A 81 -1.22 4.13 -18.94
N GLU A 82 -0.11 4.84 -18.83
CA GLU A 82 0.87 4.61 -17.77
C GLU A 82 0.28 4.93 -16.40
N TRP A 83 -0.42 6.06 -16.27
CA TRP A 83 -1.13 6.44 -15.05
C TRP A 83 -2.16 5.39 -14.64
N GLN A 84 -2.96 4.89 -15.60
CA GLN A 84 -3.91 3.81 -15.35
C GLN A 84 -3.23 2.54 -14.83
N ARG A 85 -2.07 2.18 -15.40
CA ARG A 85 -1.26 1.04 -14.96
C ARG A 85 -0.78 1.24 -13.51
N VAL A 86 -0.22 2.40 -13.20
CA VAL A 86 0.27 2.76 -11.85
C VAL A 86 -0.86 2.72 -10.82
N LEU A 87 -2.01 3.33 -11.12
CA LEU A 87 -3.18 3.28 -10.25
C LEU A 87 -3.68 1.84 -10.02
N GLY A 88 -3.59 0.97 -11.04
CA GLY A 88 -3.86 -0.46 -10.89
C GLY A 88 -2.92 -1.13 -9.87
N LEU A 89 -1.63 -0.77 -9.88
CA LEU A 89 -0.67 -1.25 -8.89
C LEU A 89 -0.96 -0.70 -7.49
N CYS A 90 -1.34 0.58 -7.36
CA CYS A 90 -1.78 1.17 -6.10
C CYS A 90 -2.94 0.37 -5.48
N LEU A 91 -3.98 0.06 -6.26
CA LEU A 91 -5.13 -0.71 -5.78
C LEU A 91 -4.75 -2.17 -5.43
N ASN A 92 -3.79 -2.76 -6.13
CA ASN A 92 -3.25 -4.07 -5.77
C ASN A 92 -2.50 -4.03 -4.43
N ALA A 93 -1.70 -2.98 -4.19
CA ALA A 93 -1.04 -2.74 -2.92
C ALA A 93 -2.07 -2.55 -1.79
N GLU A 94 -3.14 -1.77 -1.99
CA GLU A 94 -4.21 -1.59 -1.00
C GLU A 94 -4.86 -2.94 -0.65
N ASN A 95 -5.18 -3.75 -1.65
CA ASN A 95 -5.76 -5.06 -1.46
C ASN A 95 -4.84 -5.99 -0.64
N ARG A 96 -3.53 -5.97 -0.90
CA ARG A 96 -2.56 -6.78 -0.16
C ARG A 96 -2.40 -6.29 1.29
N ARG A 97 -2.33 -4.98 1.51
CA ARG A 97 -2.33 -4.37 2.86
C ARG A 97 -3.56 -4.77 3.64
N ASN A 98 -4.75 -4.66 3.03
CA ASN A 98 -6.01 -5.03 3.66
C ASN A 98 -6.06 -6.52 4.02
N GLN A 99 -5.49 -7.40 3.20
CA GLN A 99 -5.38 -8.83 3.53
C GLN A 99 -4.51 -9.06 4.75
N LEU A 100 -3.39 -8.36 4.89
CA LEU A 100 -2.50 -8.49 6.04
C LEU A 100 -3.13 -7.91 7.31
N VAL A 101 -3.54 -6.63 7.26
CA VAL A 101 -4.01 -5.89 8.44
C VAL A 101 -5.32 -6.44 9.01
N HIS A 102 -6.21 -6.98 8.17
CA HIS A 102 -7.49 -7.56 8.63
C HIS A 102 -7.45 -9.07 8.84
N SER A 103 -6.27 -9.67 8.92
CA SER A 103 -6.12 -11.08 9.28
C SER A 103 -5.94 -11.29 10.79
N ASN A 104 -6.19 -12.51 11.25
CA ASN A 104 -5.77 -12.93 12.59
C ASN A 104 -4.37 -13.52 12.52
N PHE A 105 -3.64 -13.49 13.63
CA PHE A 105 -2.28 -14.00 13.70
C PHE A 105 -2.08 -14.89 14.92
N TYR A 106 -1.26 -15.93 14.77
CA TYR A 106 -0.89 -16.83 15.85
C TYR A 106 0.54 -17.36 15.65
N ALA A 107 1.17 -17.81 16.74
CA ALA A 107 2.49 -18.43 16.68
C ALA A 107 2.34 -19.97 16.74
N SER A 108 3.00 -20.68 15.84
CA SER A 108 2.87 -22.14 15.72
C SER A 108 4.16 -22.84 15.28
N TYR A 109 4.30 -24.12 15.62
CA TYR A 109 5.44 -24.96 15.31
C TYR A 109 5.22 -25.79 14.03
N ILE A 110 4.85 -25.13 12.93
CA ILE A 110 4.44 -25.83 11.70
C ILE A 110 5.63 -26.57 11.07
N SER A 111 6.82 -25.96 11.06
CA SER A 111 8.04 -26.54 10.47
C SER A 111 8.91 -27.33 11.46
N GLY A 112 8.34 -27.75 12.59
CA GLY A 112 8.99 -28.63 13.57
C GLY A 112 9.06 -28.06 15.00
N PRO A 113 9.46 -28.90 15.98
CA PRO A 113 9.38 -28.58 17.41
C PRO A 113 10.28 -27.40 17.82
N ASP A 114 11.30 -27.11 17.02
CA ASP A 114 12.24 -26.02 17.24
C ASP A 114 12.05 -24.85 16.29
N ASN A 115 10.97 -24.79 15.49
CA ASN A 115 10.72 -23.72 14.52
C ASN A 115 9.32 -23.12 14.75
N MET A 116 9.25 -22.14 15.65
CA MET A 116 8.04 -21.36 15.85
C MET A 116 7.97 -20.25 14.81
N GLU A 117 6.82 -20.12 14.16
CA GLU A 117 6.57 -19.21 13.06
C GLU A 117 5.37 -18.32 13.34
N PHE A 118 5.38 -17.12 12.76
CA PHE A 118 4.27 -16.18 12.81
C PHE A 118 3.33 -16.44 11.63
N ILE A 119 2.13 -16.95 11.93
CA ILE A 119 1.19 -17.43 10.93
C ILE A 119 0.00 -16.48 10.82
N ARG A 120 -0.27 -16.05 9.59
CA ARG A 120 -1.50 -15.36 9.22
C ARG A 120 -2.61 -16.39 9.04
N TYR A 121 -3.69 -16.20 9.78
CA TYR A 121 -4.90 -17.01 9.72
C TYR A 121 -6.03 -16.24 9.05
N LYS A 122 -6.61 -16.82 7.99
CA LYS A 122 -7.81 -16.29 7.35
C LYS A 122 -8.90 -17.32 7.25
N LYS A 123 -10.04 -17.05 7.89
CA LYS A 123 -11.27 -17.81 7.75
C LYS A 123 -12.21 -17.10 6.76
N THR A 124 -12.71 -17.82 5.78
CA THR A 124 -13.72 -17.31 4.84
C THR A 124 -14.91 -18.25 4.81
N ALA A 125 -16.11 -17.69 4.77
CA ALA A 125 -17.34 -18.44 4.51
C ALA A 125 -18.02 -17.80 3.30
N LYS A 126 -18.28 -18.61 2.26
CA LYS A 126 -18.99 -18.14 1.06
C LYS A 126 -20.20 -19.01 0.81
N PHE A 127 -21.33 -18.38 0.50
CA PHE A 127 -22.55 -19.06 0.09
C PHE A 127 -22.22 -20.01 -1.08
N LYS A 128 -22.57 -21.30 -0.96
CA LYS A 128 -22.21 -22.43 -1.84
C LYS A 128 -20.78 -22.99 -1.77
N LYS A 129 -19.78 -22.32 -1.19
CA LYS A 129 -18.39 -22.84 -1.07
C LYS A 129 -18.01 -23.29 0.35
N GLY A 130 -18.92 -23.12 1.32
CA GLY A 130 -18.70 -23.51 2.71
C GLY A 130 -17.68 -22.62 3.43
N SER A 131 -17.24 -23.07 4.60
CA SER A 131 -16.16 -22.46 5.37
C SER A 131 -14.81 -23.01 4.90
N ARG A 132 -13.83 -22.14 4.69
CA ARG A 132 -12.42 -22.48 4.39
C ARG A 132 -11.50 -21.67 5.29
N HIS A 133 -10.39 -22.25 5.69
CA HIS A 133 -9.29 -21.52 6.31
C HIS A 133 -8.05 -21.60 5.43
N VAL A 134 -7.23 -20.57 5.51
CA VAL A 134 -5.92 -20.49 4.85
C VAL A 134 -4.94 -19.98 5.89
N ASP A 135 -3.86 -20.73 6.05
CA ASP A 135 -2.75 -20.41 6.92
C ASP A 135 -1.56 -20.10 6.03
N GLU A 136 -0.94 -18.95 6.29
CA GLU A 136 0.18 -18.44 5.52
C GLU A 136 1.27 -17.99 6.47
N GLN A 137 2.47 -18.49 6.28
CA GLN A 137 3.63 -18.02 7.01
C GLN A 137 3.96 -16.59 6.56
N ILE A 138 4.11 -15.69 7.52
CA ILE A 138 4.65 -14.36 7.25
C ILE A 138 6.15 -14.43 7.57
N ASP A 139 6.95 -14.64 6.53
CA ASP A 139 8.39 -14.54 6.62
C ASP A 139 8.89 -13.14 6.22
N ASP A 140 10.14 -12.84 6.58
CA ASP A 140 10.74 -11.55 6.29
C ASP A 140 10.97 -11.33 4.80
N GLU A 141 11.17 -12.39 4.02
CA GLU A 141 11.41 -12.30 2.58
C GLU A 141 10.16 -11.81 1.85
N ALA A 142 9.00 -12.41 2.12
CA ALA A 142 7.72 -12.02 1.56
C ALA A 142 7.30 -10.61 2.00
N VAL A 143 7.61 -10.23 3.26
CA VAL A 143 7.38 -8.87 3.74
C VAL A 143 8.30 -7.89 3.03
N ASN A 144 9.61 -8.13 2.97
CA ASN A 144 10.56 -7.23 2.32
C ASN A 144 10.24 -7.07 0.83
N SER A 145 9.96 -8.17 0.11
CA SER A 145 9.53 -8.11 -1.29
C SER A 145 8.27 -7.24 -1.46
N TYR A 146 7.31 -7.33 -0.54
CA TYR A 146 6.14 -6.46 -0.60
C TYR A 146 6.45 -4.99 -0.30
N LEU A 147 7.38 -4.70 0.62
CA LEU A 147 7.82 -3.33 0.89
C LEU A 147 8.52 -2.73 -0.33
N ASP A 148 9.33 -3.54 -1.03
CA ASP A 148 10.00 -3.15 -2.28
C ASP A 148 8.97 -2.90 -3.38
N ASP A 149 7.92 -3.74 -3.49
CA ASP A 149 6.81 -3.51 -4.42
C ASP A 149 6.13 -2.16 -4.15
N ILE A 150 5.84 -1.84 -2.87
CA ILE A 150 5.24 -0.56 -2.50
C ILE A 150 6.17 0.61 -2.86
N GLY A 151 7.46 0.50 -2.52
CA GLY A 151 8.47 1.52 -2.86
C GLY A 151 8.56 1.76 -4.36
N GLY A 152 8.58 0.70 -5.16
CA GLY A 152 8.57 0.82 -6.62
C GLY A 152 7.31 1.48 -7.17
N VAL A 153 6.13 1.28 -6.54
CA VAL A 153 4.90 1.97 -6.94
C VAL A 153 4.96 3.46 -6.59
N VAL A 154 5.55 3.84 -5.45
CA VAL A 154 5.80 5.26 -5.10
C VAL A 154 6.66 5.91 -6.18
N ASP A 155 7.79 5.32 -6.51
CA ASP A 155 8.70 5.84 -7.54
C ASP A 155 8.01 5.98 -8.90
N LEU A 156 7.12 5.05 -9.24
CA LEU A 156 6.33 5.10 -10.47
C LEU A 156 5.29 6.23 -10.48
N ILE A 157 4.66 6.56 -9.33
CA ILE A 157 3.77 7.73 -9.24
C ILE A 157 4.58 8.99 -9.55
N THR A 158 5.69 9.18 -8.84
CA THR A 158 6.56 10.35 -9.02
C THR A 158 7.04 10.47 -10.47
N THR A 159 7.56 9.38 -11.04
CA THR A 159 8.05 9.35 -12.43
C THR A 159 6.93 9.66 -13.43
N CYS A 160 5.73 9.13 -13.21
CA CYS A 160 4.59 9.39 -14.08
C CYS A 160 4.17 10.87 -14.03
N MET A 161 4.16 11.47 -12.83
CA MET A 161 3.83 12.88 -12.63
C MET A 161 4.91 13.81 -13.20
N ASP A 162 6.19 13.54 -12.94
CA ASP A 162 7.33 14.32 -13.46
C ASP A 162 7.33 14.35 -15.00
N ASN A 163 7.05 13.22 -15.63
CA ASN A 163 7.03 13.13 -17.10
C ASN A 163 5.83 13.85 -17.72
N ALA A 164 4.67 13.84 -17.06
CA ALA A 164 3.45 14.44 -17.58
C ALA A 164 3.32 15.93 -17.26
N PHE A 165 3.90 16.39 -16.14
CA PHE A 165 3.71 17.73 -15.60
C PHE A 165 5.05 18.32 -15.15
N PRO A 166 5.72 19.14 -15.98
CA PRO A 166 7.01 19.75 -15.62
C PRO A 166 6.96 20.65 -14.37
N ASP A 167 5.79 21.22 -14.07
CA ASP A 167 5.56 22.09 -12.90
C ASP A 167 5.21 21.28 -11.63
N TRP A 168 5.09 19.96 -11.72
CA TRP A 168 4.96 19.10 -10.55
C TRP A 168 6.27 19.15 -9.77
N THR A 169 6.25 19.85 -8.64
CA THR A 169 7.34 19.78 -7.66
C THR A 169 6.92 18.82 -6.57
N HIS A 170 7.60 17.67 -6.49
CA HIS A 170 7.40 16.72 -5.40
C HIS A 170 7.52 17.44 -4.05
N ARG A 171 6.40 17.62 -3.34
CA ARG A 171 6.41 18.07 -1.95
C ARG A 171 6.96 16.90 -1.15
N GLN A 172 8.27 16.85 -0.95
CA GLN A 172 8.82 15.88 -0.01
C GLN A 172 8.19 16.20 1.35
N TRP A 173 7.38 15.27 1.88
CA TRP A 173 6.96 15.26 3.27
C TRP A 173 8.19 14.96 4.14
N THR A 174 9.19 15.85 4.07
CA THR A 174 10.31 15.85 4.99
C THR A 174 9.76 16.30 6.33
N GLN A 175 9.89 15.42 7.33
CA GLN A 175 9.68 15.76 8.73
C GLN A 175 10.46 17.05 9.02
N LYS A 176 9.74 18.15 9.27
CA LYS A 176 10.30 19.33 9.93
C LYS A 176 10.60 19.01 11.39
#